data_AF-A0A358SM60-F1
#
_entry.id   AF-A0A358SM60-F1
#
_cell.length_a   1.000
_cell.length_b   1.000
_cell.length_c   1.000
_cell.angle_alpha   90.00
_cell.angle_beta   90.00
_cell.angle_gamma   90.00
#
_symmetry.space_group_name_H-M   'P 1'
#
loop_
_entity.id
_entity.type
_entity.pdbx_description
1 polymer ?
#
loop_
_entity_poly.entity_id
_entity_poly.type
_entity_poly.pdbx_seq_one_letter_code
_entity_poly.pdbx_strand_id
1 'polypeptide(L)'
;RRRRRRTAYRVALVSAAAVSAGTVLAGLVPWPVLPHPALLLYGLGLGWSAVIAALALAGPWRRSPLGPPGFVSAVTVLVIALDVITGSHLQRDAPFGQAGLVGGRYYGIGNCALVSYAAGALIWAAWAALPALRAGRRSRAVATAGAIGLFAVVACGWPEFGAKVGGTMAMVPCFLLLLAAIGGARITAGRAMLIAVSGIAVIAAVAVLNYLFPAVTGSSDIGAFVGQVLHGSAGSILQRKASANAGSLTGTWFTPLVPAVVAVTGLMLARPGWFRLRTLARALAAQPLLRPLLTAVWLAGLLGWLADDSGVSVPAAGLPFALPLAIVIVTGIAGLEGADGMSGMATKDRTAARSRPGG
;
A
#
# COMPACT_ATOMS: atom_id res chain seq x y z
N ARG A 1 -18.36 24.31 -12.03
CA ARG A 1 -17.39 23.52 -12.86
C ARG A 1 -16.32 22.78 -12.04
N ARG A 2 -15.60 23.43 -11.09
CA ARG A 2 -14.52 22.78 -10.28
C ARG A 2 -14.99 21.59 -9.40
N ARG A 3 -16.15 21.69 -8.73
CA ARG A 3 -16.72 20.56 -7.94
C ARG A 3 -17.02 19.33 -8.80
N ARG A 4 -17.68 19.49 -9.95
CA ARG A 4 -17.97 18.38 -10.88
C ARG A 4 -16.70 17.67 -11.36
N ARG A 5 -15.66 18.43 -11.75
CA ARG A 5 -14.35 17.84 -12.14
C ARG A 5 -13.71 17.04 -11.00
N ARG A 6 -13.72 17.57 -9.77
CA ARG A 6 -13.18 16.86 -8.59
C ARG A 6 -13.92 15.57 -8.30
N THR A 7 -15.25 15.56 -8.42
CA THR A 7 -16.06 14.34 -8.28
C THR A 7 -15.71 13.33 -9.38
N ALA A 8 -15.63 13.76 -10.64
CA ALA A 8 -15.26 12.88 -11.76
C ALA A 8 -13.87 12.26 -11.56
N TYR A 9 -12.86 13.05 -11.17
CA TYR A 9 -11.53 12.51 -10.85
C TYR A 9 -11.56 11.55 -9.67
N ARG A 10 -12.34 11.84 -8.62
CA ARG A 10 -12.50 10.92 -7.49
C ARG A 10 -13.08 9.58 -7.94
N VAL A 11 -14.12 9.60 -8.76
CA VAL A 11 -14.75 8.38 -9.31
C VAL A 11 -13.73 7.60 -10.14
N ALA A 12 -13.07 8.25 -11.11
CA ALA A 12 -12.11 7.61 -12.00
C ALA A 12 -10.94 6.98 -11.23
N LEU A 13 -10.35 7.71 -10.28
CA LEU A 13 -9.17 7.25 -9.54
C LEU A 13 -9.51 6.15 -8.51
N VAL A 14 -10.67 6.21 -7.86
CA VAL A 14 -11.15 5.14 -6.98
C VAL A 14 -11.46 3.88 -7.79
N SER A 15 -12.05 4.03 -8.98
CA SER A 15 -12.33 2.91 -9.89
C SER A 15 -11.04 2.28 -10.42
N ALA A 16 -10.06 3.09 -10.79
CA ALA A 16 -8.74 2.61 -11.23
C ALA A 16 -8.03 1.81 -10.13
N ALA A 17 -8.06 2.29 -8.88
CA ALA A 17 -7.46 1.55 -7.77
C ALA A 17 -8.21 0.24 -7.44
N ALA A 18 -9.53 0.20 -7.67
CA ALA A 18 -10.33 -1.01 -7.44
C ALA A 18 -9.98 -2.15 -8.41
N VAL A 19 -9.28 -1.88 -9.52
CA VAL A 19 -8.84 -2.87 -10.51
C VAL A 19 -7.95 -3.96 -9.89
N SER A 20 -7.08 -3.63 -8.93
CA SER A 20 -6.27 -4.65 -8.25
C SER A 20 -7.14 -5.71 -7.57
N ALA A 21 -8.18 -5.32 -6.84
CA ALA A 21 -9.08 -6.27 -6.20
C ALA A 21 -10.01 -6.95 -7.21
N GLY A 22 -10.55 -6.18 -8.17
CA GLY A 22 -11.49 -6.69 -9.15
C GLY A 22 -10.91 -7.77 -10.05
N THR A 23 -9.66 -7.63 -10.47
CA THR A 23 -8.95 -8.63 -11.28
C THR A 23 -8.66 -9.92 -10.52
N VAL A 24 -8.42 -9.86 -9.21
CA VAL A 24 -8.32 -11.08 -8.36
C VAL A 24 -9.69 -11.72 -8.21
N LEU A 25 -10.74 -10.94 -7.96
CA LEU A 25 -12.12 -11.46 -7.87
C LEU A 25 -12.64 -12.06 -9.18
N ALA A 26 -12.07 -11.71 -10.33
CA ALA A 26 -12.39 -12.38 -11.59
C ALA A 26 -12.09 -13.89 -11.53
N GLY A 27 -11.09 -14.30 -10.72
CA GLY A 27 -10.76 -15.69 -10.46
C GLY A 27 -11.83 -16.50 -9.73
N LEU A 28 -12.91 -15.87 -9.25
CA LEU A 28 -14.09 -16.59 -8.70
C LEU A 28 -14.81 -17.40 -9.77
N VAL A 29 -14.65 -17.00 -11.04
CA VAL A 29 -15.16 -17.72 -12.20
C VAL A 29 -13.99 -18.45 -12.83
N PRO A 30 -14.13 -19.73 -13.25
CA PRO A 30 -13.10 -20.45 -13.97
C PRO A 30 -12.99 -19.96 -15.43
N TRP A 31 -12.77 -18.66 -15.62
CA TRP A 31 -12.67 -17.99 -16.91
C TRP A 31 -11.64 -18.60 -17.88
N PRO A 32 -10.52 -19.24 -17.47
CA PRO A 32 -9.56 -19.79 -18.43
C PRO A 32 -10.11 -20.96 -19.26
N VAL A 33 -11.07 -21.71 -18.72
CA VAL A 33 -11.66 -22.89 -19.39
C VAL A 33 -12.98 -22.58 -20.10
N LEU A 34 -13.47 -21.34 -19.98
CA LEU A 34 -14.71 -20.90 -20.60
C LEU A 34 -14.46 -20.26 -21.99
N PRO A 35 -15.48 -20.22 -22.88
CA PRO A 35 -15.37 -19.53 -24.15
C PRO A 35 -15.01 -18.04 -23.98
N HIS A 36 -14.12 -17.53 -24.84
CA HIS A 36 -13.64 -16.14 -24.81
C HIS A 36 -12.99 -15.71 -23.47
N PRO A 37 -11.94 -16.40 -23.01
CA PRO A 37 -11.34 -16.21 -21.68
C PRO A 37 -10.89 -14.76 -21.42
N ALA A 38 -10.35 -14.08 -22.43
CA ALA A 38 -9.92 -12.68 -22.31
C ALA A 38 -11.09 -11.72 -22.04
N LEU A 39 -12.22 -11.88 -22.75
CA LEU A 39 -13.40 -11.05 -22.54
C LEU A 39 -14.00 -11.27 -21.15
N LEU A 40 -14.04 -12.53 -20.70
CA LEU A 40 -14.50 -12.87 -19.36
C LEU A 40 -13.61 -12.28 -18.28
N LEU A 41 -12.28 -12.43 -18.39
CA LEU A 41 -11.33 -11.88 -17.43
C LEU A 41 -11.48 -10.35 -17.31
N TYR A 42 -11.44 -9.63 -18.43
CA TYR A 42 -11.55 -8.17 -18.40
C TYR A 42 -12.95 -7.70 -18.00
N GLY A 43 -13.99 -8.36 -18.47
CA GLY A 43 -15.38 -8.05 -18.13
C GLY A 43 -15.67 -8.24 -16.63
N LEU A 44 -15.29 -9.39 -16.07
CA LEU A 44 -15.43 -9.67 -14.64
C LEU A 44 -14.54 -8.75 -13.80
N GLY A 45 -13.30 -8.54 -14.22
CA GLY A 45 -12.37 -7.64 -13.55
C GLY A 45 -12.91 -6.21 -13.45
N LEU A 46 -13.39 -5.66 -14.56
CA LEU A 46 -14.01 -4.34 -14.60
C LEU A 46 -15.34 -4.29 -13.85
N GLY A 47 -16.16 -5.36 -13.95
CA GLY A 47 -17.42 -5.48 -13.23
C GLY A 47 -17.22 -5.42 -11.71
N TRP A 48 -16.32 -6.25 -11.17
CA TRP A 48 -15.98 -6.20 -9.74
C TRP A 48 -15.36 -4.87 -9.33
N SER A 49 -14.50 -4.30 -10.16
CA SER A 49 -13.92 -2.97 -9.91
C SER A 49 -14.99 -1.89 -9.79
N ALA A 50 -16.01 -1.93 -10.66
CA ALA A 50 -17.13 -1.01 -10.63
C ALA A 50 -17.99 -1.19 -9.37
N VAL A 51 -18.25 -2.44 -8.95
CA VAL A 51 -18.96 -2.75 -7.71
C VAL A 51 -18.21 -2.19 -6.50
N ILE A 52 -16.91 -2.48 -6.38
CA ILE A 52 -16.07 -2.00 -5.28
C ILE A 52 -16.04 -0.48 -5.25
N ALA A 53 -15.84 0.17 -6.39
CA ALA A 53 -15.82 1.62 -6.50
C ALA A 53 -17.18 2.25 -6.13
N ALA A 54 -18.28 1.66 -6.58
CA ALA A 54 -19.63 2.11 -6.24
C ALA A 54 -19.86 2.05 -4.73
N LEU A 55 -19.53 0.92 -4.08
CA LEU A 55 -19.62 0.78 -2.63
C LEU A 55 -18.71 1.78 -1.90
N ALA A 56 -17.48 1.95 -2.37
CA ALA A 56 -16.53 2.92 -1.83
C ALA A 56 -17.08 4.36 -1.86
N LEU A 57 -17.78 4.73 -2.92
CA LEU A 57 -18.27 6.09 -3.16
C LEU A 57 -19.67 6.34 -2.58
N ALA A 58 -20.51 5.31 -2.46
CA ALA A 58 -21.87 5.40 -1.93
C ALA A 58 -21.93 5.21 -0.41
N GLY A 59 -21.00 4.45 0.17
CA GLY A 59 -21.03 4.08 1.58
C GLY A 59 -20.92 5.26 2.57
N PRO A 60 -21.17 5.01 3.88
CA PRO A 60 -21.15 6.04 4.92
C PRO A 60 -19.76 6.68 5.11
N TRP A 61 -18.69 5.95 4.80
CA TRP A 61 -17.30 6.41 4.86
C TRP A 61 -16.97 7.53 3.88
N ARG A 62 -17.79 7.75 2.82
CA ARG A 62 -17.55 8.80 1.81
C ARG A 62 -17.40 10.22 2.40
N ARG A 63 -17.93 10.42 3.61
CA ARG A 63 -17.87 11.66 4.40
C ARG A 63 -16.45 12.02 4.83
N SER A 64 -15.54 11.06 4.92
CA SER A 64 -14.12 11.30 5.21
C SER A 64 -13.29 11.31 3.91
N PRO A 65 -12.29 12.19 3.76
CA PRO A 65 -11.36 12.15 2.63
C PRO A 65 -10.66 10.80 2.45
N LEU A 66 -10.24 10.17 3.57
CA LEU A 66 -9.63 8.84 3.58
C LEU A 66 -10.65 7.70 3.38
N GLY A 67 -11.96 7.98 3.38
CA GLY A 67 -13.00 6.96 3.42
C GLY A 67 -13.02 6.01 2.21
N PRO A 68 -13.32 6.50 0.99
CA PRO A 68 -13.31 5.63 -0.19
C PRO A 68 -11.94 4.99 -0.47
N PRO A 69 -10.80 5.72 -0.37
CA PRO A 69 -9.48 5.09 -0.47
C PRO A 69 -9.27 3.98 0.56
N GLY A 70 -9.59 4.23 1.83
CA GLY A 70 -9.50 3.25 2.91
C GLY A 70 -10.37 2.02 2.67
N PHE A 71 -11.58 2.20 2.13
CA PHE A 71 -12.46 1.09 1.78
C PHE A 71 -11.89 0.24 0.65
N VAL A 72 -11.48 0.86 -0.47
CA VAL A 72 -10.84 0.11 -1.58
C VAL A 72 -9.60 -0.62 -1.09
N SER A 73 -8.79 0.04 -0.25
CA SER A 73 -7.62 -0.58 0.36
C SER A 73 -7.96 -1.76 1.26
N ALA A 74 -8.98 -1.64 2.11
CA ALA A 74 -9.44 -2.74 2.97
C ALA A 74 -9.92 -3.94 2.13
N VAL A 75 -10.76 -3.70 1.12
CA VAL A 75 -11.23 -4.76 0.22
C VAL A 75 -10.06 -5.41 -0.52
N THR A 76 -9.13 -4.63 -1.05
CA THR A 76 -7.96 -5.16 -1.77
C THR A 76 -7.11 -6.05 -0.89
N VAL A 77 -6.83 -5.60 0.34
CA VAL A 77 -6.06 -6.38 1.32
C VAL A 77 -6.78 -7.65 1.72
N LEU A 78 -8.08 -7.58 2.00
CA LEU A 78 -8.87 -8.74 2.39
C LEU A 78 -8.97 -9.77 1.26
N VAL A 79 -9.25 -9.33 0.02
CA VAL A 79 -9.32 -10.24 -1.14
C VAL A 79 -8.00 -10.95 -1.36
N ILE A 80 -6.87 -10.23 -1.34
CA ILE A 80 -5.54 -10.81 -1.53
C ILE A 80 -5.17 -11.73 -0.35
N ALA A 81 -5.36 -11.29 0.88
CA ALA A 81 -4.99 -12.07 2.06
C ALA A 81 -5.84 -13.34 2.18
N LEU A 82 -7.16 -13.24 1.99
CA LEU A 82 -8.06 -14.40 2.06
C LEU A 82 -7.77 -15.39 0.94
N ASP A 83 -7.49 -14.93 -0.28
CA ASP A 83 -7.06 -15.82 -1.36
C ASP A 83 -5.80 -16.60 -0.96
N VAL A 84 -4.79 -15.90 -0.46
CA VAL A 84 -3.53 -16.52 -0.06
C VAL A 84 -3.70 -17.50 1.10
N ILE A 85 -4.49 -17.14 2.12
CA ILE A 85 -4.80 -18.01 3.27
C ILE A 85 -5.57 -19.26 2.84
N THR A 86 -6.42 -19.16 1.81
CA THR A 86 -7.25 -20.27 1.32
C THR A 86 -6.60 -21.12 0.23
N GLY A 87 -5.34 -20.86 -0.14
CA GLY A 87 -4.60 -21.69 -1.11
C GLY A 87 -4.26 -21.02 -2.44
N SER A 88 -4.44 -19.68 -2.54
CA SER A 88 -4.09 -18.87 -3.72
C SER A 88 -4.77 -19.35 -5.00
N HIS A 89 -6.09 -19.47 -4.97
CA HIS A 89 -6.88 -19.97 -6.10
C HIS A 89 -7.25 -18.86 -7.09
N LEU A 90 -7.47 -17.63 -6.59
CA LEU A 90 -7.98 -16.50 -7.35
C LEU A 90 -6.85 -15.73 -8.07
N GLN A 91 -5.65 -15.68 -7.49
CA GLN A 91 -4.51 -14.96 -8.06
C GLN A 91 -3.81 -15.66 -9.23
N ARG A 92 -4.12 -16.93 -9.52
CA ARG A 92 -3.48 -17.66 -10.63
C ARG A 92 -3.93 -17.05 -11.96
N ASP A 93 -2.96 -16.54 -12.72
CA ASP A 93 -3.13 -15.95 -14.05
C ASP A 93 -3.97 -14.66 -14.11
N ALA A 94 -4.26 -14.06 -12.95
CA ALA A 94 -4.85 -12.72 -12.89
C ALA A 94 -3.81 -11.65 -13.31
N PRO A 95 -4.20 -10.58 -14.04
CA PRO A 95 -3.28 -9.55 -14.55
C PRO A 95 -2.40 -8.86 -13.49
N PHE A 96 -2.89 -8.76 -12.24
CA PHE A 96 -2.14 -8.24 -11.10
C PHE A 96 -1.78 -9.32 -10.06
N GLY A 97 -2.07 -10.59 -10.38
CA GLY A 97 -1.80 -11.76 -9.56
C GLY A 97 -0.46 -12.42 -9.89
N GLN A 98 -0.40 -13.74 -9.75
CA GLN A 98 0.78 -14.53 -10.12
C GLN A 98 0.74 -14.84 -11.62
N ALA A 99 1.84 -14.55 -12.32
CA ALA A 99 2.00 -14.97 -13.72
C ALA A 99 2.42 -16.45 -13.74
N GLY A 100 1.46 -17.38 -13.88
CA GLY A 100 1.74 -18.82 -13.93
C GLY A 100 2.68 -19.20 -15.07
N LEU A 101 2.64 -18.44 -16.17
CA LEU A 101 3.51 -18.61 -17.35
C LEU A 101 5.00 -18.38 -17.09
N VAL A 102 5.37 -17.64 -16.04
CA VAL A 102 6.79 -17.39 -15.69
C VAL A 102 7.34 -18.47 -14.75
N GLY A 103 6.47 -19.32 -14.17
CA GLY A 103 6.88 -20.51 -13.41
C GLY A 103 7.59 -20.24 -12.08
N GLY A 104 7.51 -19.02 -11.53
CA GLY A 104 8.25 -18.63 -10.33
C GLY A 104 7.70 -19.20 -9.02
N ARG A 105 6.39 -19.04 -8.75
CA ARG A 105 5.63 -19.64 -7.63
C ARG A 105 4.17 -19.82 -8.04
N TYR A 106 3.45 -20.69 -7.35
CA TYR A 106 2.03 -21.01 -7.62
C TYR A 106 1.09 -20.68 -6.43
N TYR A 107 1.64 -20.21 -5.31
CA TYR A 107 0.91 -19.82 -4.11
C TYR A 107 1.64 -18.69 -3.36
N GLY A 108 0.90 -17.93 -2.55
CA GLY A 108 1.36 -16.73 -1.83
C GLY A 108 1.13 -15.42 -2.56
N ILE A 109 1.48 -14.30 -1.93
CA ILE A 109 1.30 -12.96 -2.53
C ILE A 109 2.26 -12.79 -3.72
N GLY A 110 1.69 -12.58 -4.91
CA GLY A 110 2.46 -12.33 -6.14
C GLY A 110 3.31 -11.06 -6.11
N ASN A 111 4.40 -11.01 -6.90
CA ASN A 111 5.31 -9.85 -6.96
C ASN A 111 4.59 -8.58 -7.39
N CYS A 112 3.65 -8.69 -8.35
CA CYS A 112 2.84 -7.59 -8.84
C CYS A 112 1.81 -7.09 -7.81
N ALA A 113 1.33 -7.98 -6.93
CA ALA A 113 0.35 -7.66 -5.90
C ALA A 113 0.98 -7.06 -4.64
N LEU A 114 2.29 -7.27 -4.41
CA LEU A 114 2.96 -6.94 -3.15
C LEU A 114 2.80 -5.46 -2.75
N VAL A 115 3.11 -4.52 -3.65
CA VAL A 115 3.06 -3.10 -3.31
C VAL A 115 1.62 -2.61 -3.15
N SER A 116 0.69 -3.10 -3.96
CA SER A 116 -0.75 -2.80 -3.80
C SER A 116 -1.27 -3.32 -2.45
N TYR A 117 -0.85 -4.52 -2.05
CA TYR A 117 -1.17 -5.11 -0.76
C TYR A 117 -0.59 -4.31 0.41
N ALA A 118 0.72 -4.03 0.38
CA ALA A 118 1.39 -3.27 1.43
C ALA A 118 0.86 -1.83 1.56
N ALA A 119 0.72 -1.11 0.43
CA ALA A 119 0.16 0.23 0.39
C ALA A 119 -1.30 0.24 0.86
N GLY A 120 -2.08 -0.75 0.41
CA GLY A 120 -3.47 -0.93 0.84
C GLY A 120 -3.56 -1.13 2.35
N ALA A 121 -2.74 -2.01 2.92
CA ALA A 121 -2.78 -2.30 4.34
C ALA A 121 -2.39 -1.08 5.19
N LEU A 122 -1.42 -0.27 4.75
CA LEU A 122 -1.07 1.00 5.39
C LEU A 122 -2.21 2.04 5.33
N ILE A 123 -2.85 2.19 4.16
CA ILE A 123 -3.98 3.12 3.98
C ILE A 123 -5.20 2.66 4.79
N TRP A 124 -5.48 1.37 4.81
CA TRP A 124 -6.54 0.77 5.62
C TRP A 124 -6.28 0.97 7.12
N ALA A 125 -5.06 0.69 7.59
CA ALA A 125 -4.68 0.90 8.98
C ALA A 125 -4.86 2.38 9.41
N ALA A 126 -4.40 3.33 8.58
CA ALA A 126 -4.58 4.75 8.85
C ALA A 126 -6.05 5.19 8.86
N TRP A 127 -6.85 4.67 7.92
CA TRP A 127 -8.28 4.96 7.86
C TRP A 127 -9.03 4.39 9.09
N ALA A 128 -8.75 3.14 9.46
CA ALA A 128 -9.38 2.46 10.60
C ALA A 128 -8.97 3.08 11.96
N ALA A 129 -7.76 3.62 12.06
CA ALA A 129 -7.30 4.34 13.26
C ALA A 129 -7.97 5.72 13.44
N LEU A 130 -8.47 6.32 12.36
CA LEU A 130 -8.93 7.71 12.35
C LEU A 130 -10.09 8.02 13.32
N PRO A 131 -11.14 7.17 13.47
CA PRO A 131 -12.19 7.40 14.46
C PRO A 131 -11.67 7.42 15.90
N ALA A 132 -10.73 6.52 16.24
CA ALA A 132 -10.14 6.48 17.58
C ALA A 132 -9.22 7.69 17.84
N LEU A 133 -8.46 8.12 16.83
CA LEU A 133 -7.65 9.35 16.89
C LEU A 133 -8.52 10.60 17.11
N ARG A 134 -9.61 10.74 16.36
CA ARG A 134 -10.56 11.86 16.51
C ARG A 134 -11.22 11.89 17.90
N ALA A 135 -11.41 10.74 18.51
CA ALA A 135 -11.91 10.60 19.88
C ALA A 135 -10.83 10.77 20.96
N GLY A 136 -9.59 11.14 20.61
CA GLY A 136 -8.47 11.27 21.55
C GLY A 136 -7.93 9.94 22.10
N ARG A 137 -8.44 8.80 21.65
CA ARG A 137 -8.09 7.45 22.15
C ARG A 137 -6.90 6.88 21.38
N ARG A 138 -5.73 7.49 21.54
CA ARG A 138 -4.51 7.11 20.80
C ARG A 138 -4.15 5.62 20.97
N SER A 139 -4.24 5.06 22.16
CA SER A 139 -3.91 3.64 22.38
C SER A 139 -4.81 2.70 21.56
N ARG A 140 -6.11 3.01 21.45
CA ARG A 140 -7.04 2.24 20.59
C ARG A 140 -6.71 2.42 19.11
N ALA A 141 -6.30 3.61 18.70
CA ALA A 141 -5.89 3.86 17.31
C ALA A 141 -4.63 3.06 16.94
N VAL A 142 -3.61 3.06 17.82
CA VAL A 142 -2.39 2.26 17.65
C VAL A 142 -2.73 0.76 17.64
N ALA A 143 -3.58 0.29 18.57
CA ALA A 143 -4.00 -1.12 18.60
C ALA A 143 -4.73 -1.53 17.32
N THR A 144 -5.63 -0.69 16.80
CA THR A 144 -6.38 -0.97 15.57
C THR A 144 -5.46 -1.04 14.35
N ALA A 145 -4.59 -0.05 14.19
CA ALA A 145 -3.60 -0.05 13.10
C ALA A 145 -2.59 -1.20 13.24
N GLY A 146 -2.22 -1.53 14.48
CA GLY A 146 -1.29 -2.62 14.80
C GLY A 146 -1.88 -3.98 14.46
N ALA A 147 -3.16 -4.21 14.76
CA ALA A 147 -3.87 -5.43 14.38
C ALA A 147 -3.93 -5.61 12.86
N ILE A 148 -4.23 -4.54 12.11
CA ILE A 148 -4.23 -4.58 10.63
C ILE A 148 -2.82 -4.83 10.10
N GLY A 149 -1.80 -4.18 10.66
CA GLY A 149 -0.41 -4.40 10.28
C GLY A 149 0.06 -5.83 10.56
N LEU A 150 -0.27 -6.37 11.73
CA LEU A 150 0.03 -7.74 12.11
C LEU A 150 -0.64 -8.73 11.17
N PHE A 151 -1.94 -8.58 10.92
CA PHE A 151 -2.67 -9.38 9.94
C PHE A 151 -1.99 -9.35 8.57
N ALA A 152 -1.64 -8.15 8.10
CA ALA A 152 -1.05 -7.98 6.78
C ALA A 152 0.33 -8.64 6.67
N VAL A 153 1.17 -8.49 7.69
CA VAL A 153 2.51 -9.10 7.79
C VAL A 153 2.41 -10.62 7.90
N VAL A 154 1.49 -11.16 8.70
CA VAL A 154 1.29 -12.61 8.84
C VAL A 154 0.81 -13.22 7.52
N ALA A 155 -0.22 -12.66 6.89
CA ALA A 155 -0.71 -13.18 5.60
C ALA A 155 0.36 -13.12 4.48
N CYS A 156 1.35 -12.22 4.57
CA CYS A 156 2.47 -12.14 3.63
C CYS A 156 3.62 -13.10 3.97
N GLY A 157 3.92 -13.27 5.26
CA GLY A 157 5.15 -13.90 5.74
C GLY A 157 5.01 -15.30 6.33
N TRP A 158 3.78 -15.79 6.55
CA TRP A 158 3.57 -17.11 7.12
C TRP A 158 3.99 -18.22 6.14
N PRO A 159 4.80 -19.23 6.55
CA PRO A 159 5.31 -20.27 5.67
C PRO A 159 4.23 -21.00 4.85
N GLU A 160 3.15 -21.45 5.51
CA GLU A 160 2.06 -22.21 4.86
C GLU A 160 1.30 -21.38 3.83
N PHE A 161 1.33 -20.06 3.94
CA PHE A 161 0.68 -19.14 3.01
C PHE A 161 1.58 -18.78 1.83
N GLY A 162 2.77 -19.39 1.70
CA GLY A 162 3.72 -19.03 0.65
C GLY A 162 4.56 -17.82 1.01
N ALA A 163 5.16 -17.84 2.20
CA ALA A 163 5.95 -16.76 2.78
C ALA A 163 6.79 -15.97 1.77
N LYS A 164 6.55 -14.67 1.73
CA LYS A 164 7.27 -13.71 0.91
C LYS A 164 8.20 -12.88 1.78
N VAL A 165 9.42 -13.37 1.93
CA VAL A 165 10.46 -12.76 2.79
C VAL A 165 10.70 -11.30 2.46
N GLY A 166 10.93 -10.97 1.18
CA GLY A 166 11.21 -9.60 0.75
C GLY A 166 10.06 -8.64 1.06
N GLY A 167 8.81 -9.09 0.82
CA GLY A 167 7.61 -8.33 1.13
C GLY A 167 7.42 -8.10 2.63
N THR A 168 7.61 -9.14 3.44
CA THR A 168 7.50 -9.07 4.90
C THR A 168 8.57 -8.15 5.49
N MET A 169 9.82 -8.28 5.02
CA MET A 169 10.94 -7.40 5.39
C MET A 169 10.66 -5.94 5.06
N ALA A 170 10.02 -5.66 3.92
CA ALA A 170 9.64 -4.32 3.50
C ALA A 170 8.46 -3.75 4.31
N MET A 171 7.48 -4.56 4.68
CA MET A 171 6.25 -4.10 5.33
C MET A 171 6.44 -3.72 6.80
N VAL A 172 7.18 -4.53 7.57
CA VAL A 172 7.42 -4.31 9.02
C VAL A 172 7.89 -2.89 9.35
N PRO A 173 8.99 -2.36 8.76
CA PRO A 173 9.45 -1.00 9.07
C PRO A 173 8.42 0.07 8.70
N CYS A 174 7.67 -0.14 7.62
CA CYS A 174 6.63 0.80 7.17
C CYS A 174 5.45 0.87 8.16
N PHE A 175 5.04 -0.28 8.72
CA PHE A 175 4.02 -0.30 9.77
C PHE A 175 4.52 0.32 11.06
N LEU A 176 5.74 0.03 11.49
CA LEU A 176 6.30 0.65 12.70
C LEU A 176 6.40 2.17 12.57
N LEU A 177 6.78 2.67 11.39
CA LEU A 177 6.75 4.10 11.07
C LEU A 177 5.34 4.69 11.23
N LEU A 178 4.32 4.02 10.66
CA LEU A 178 2.93 4.47 10.76
C LEU A 178 2.41 4.42 12.21
N LEU A 179 2.72 3.36 12.96
CA LEU A 179 2.31 3.20 14.36
C LEU A 179 2.97 4.25 15.26
N ALA A 180 4.26 4.53 15.06
CA ALA A 180 4.95 5.60 15.76
C ALA A 180 4.29 6.96 15.52
N ALA A 181 3.90 7.24 14.27
CA ALA A 181 3.19 8.46 13.91
C ALA A 181 1.78 8.54 14.54
N ILE A 182 1.00 7.46 14.52
CA ILE A 182 -0.32 7.38 15.16
C ILE A 182 -0.21 7.55 16.68
N GLY A 183 0.83 6.96 17.28
CA GLY A 183 1.15 7.08 18.70
C GLY A 183 1.66 8.46 19.12
N GLY A 184 2.02 9.33 18.17
CA GLY A 184 2.62 10.64 18.43
C GLY A 184 4.07 10.56 18.92
N ALA A 185 4.75 9.44 18.69
CA ALA A 185 6.14 9.26 19.08
C ALA A 185 7.06 10.09 18.17
N ARG A 186 7.97 10.85 18.77
CA ARG A 186 9.06 11.49 18.02
C ARG A 186 10.03 10.42 17.53
N ILE A 187 10.33 10.44 16.24
CA ILE A 187 11.31 9.54 15.62
C ILE A 187 12.68 10.19 15.80
N THR A 188 13.41 9.74 16.81
CA THR A 188 14.83 10.07 17.00
C THR A 188 15.68 9.24 16.04
N ALA A 189 16.95 9.62 15.83
CA ALA A 189 17.86 8.86 14.97
C ALA A 189 17.97 7.38 15.39
N GLY A 190 18.04 7.10 16.69
CA GLY A 190 18.04 5.73 17.22
C GLY A 190 16.76 4.96 16.90
N ARG A 191 15.58 5.58 17.05
CA ARG A 191 14.31 4.95 16.67
C ARG A 191 14.18 4.74 15.16
N ALA A 192 14.68 5.68 14.36
CA ALA A 192 14.74 5.53 12.91
C ALA A 192 15.61 4.33 12.52
N MET A 193 16.78 4.16 13.16
CA MET A 193 17.66 3.01 12.93
C MET A 193 17.00 1.70 13.35
N LEU A 194 16.36 1.65 14.52
CA LEU A 194 15.60 0.47 14.96
C LEU A 194 14.47 0.11 13.98
N ILE A 195 13.73 1.11 13.49
CA ILE A 195 12.71 0.90 12.47
C ILE A 195 13.37 0.38 11.19
N ALA A 196 14.46 0.98 10.71
CA ALA A 196 15.13 0.56 9.48
C ALA A 196 15.60 -0.90 9.52
N VAL A 197 16.15 -1.35 10.66
CA VAL A 197 16.67 -2.72 10.83
C VAL A 197 15.57 -3.72 11.21
N SER A 198 14.42 -3.27 11.70
CA SER A 198 13.34 -4.14 12.21
C SER A 198 12.87 -5.21 11.20
N GLY A 199 12.78 -4.88 9.91
CA GLY A 199 12.40 -5.83 8.88
C GLY A 199 13.38 -7.00 8.79
N ILE A 200 14.67 -6.69 8.77
CA ILE A 200 15.75 -7.70 8.75
C ILE A 200 15.70 -8.52 10.03
N ALA A 201 15.54 -7.88 11.19
CA ALA A 201 15.50 -8.54 12.49
C ALA A 201 14.31 -9.52 12.61
N VAL A 202 13.11 -9.13 12.15
CA VAL A 202 11.93 -10.01 12.16
C VAL A 202 12.14 -11.21 11.25
N ILE A 203 12.68 -11.01 10.04
CA ILE A 203 12.99 -12.12 9.14
C ILE A 203 14.04 -13.04 9.76
N ALA A 204 15.11 -12.50 10.31
CA ALA A 204 16.14 -13.30 10.96
C ALA A 204 15.57 -14.13 12.12
N ALA A 205 14.71 -13.53 12.95
CA ALA A 205 14.04 -14.23 14.04
C ALA A 205 13.15 -15.38 13.54
N VAL A 206 12.30 -15.12 12.52
CA VAL A 206 11.44 -16.15 11.92
C VAL A 206 12.28 -17.26 11.28
N ALA A 207 13.36 -16.90 10.60
CA ALA A 207 14.27 -17.84 9.95
C ALA A 207 14.97 -18.76 10.96
N VAL A 208 15.47 -18.19 12.05
CA VAL A 208 16.09 -18.95 13.15
C VAL A 208 15.06 -19.83 13.86
N LEU A 209 13.86 -19.32 14.13
CA LEU A 209 12.78 -20.13 14.72
C LEU A 209 12.41 -21.32 13.81
N ASN A 210 12.34 -21.10 12.49
CA ASN A 210 12.06 -22.18 11.54
C ASN A 210 13.19 -23.21 11.48
N TYR A 211 14.45 -22.75 11.56
CA TYR A 211 15.62 -23.62 11.61
C TYR A 211 15.70 -24.44 12.90
N LEU A 212 15.42 -23.83 14.05
CA LEU A 212 15.52 -24.48 15.37
C LEU A 212 14.30 -25.36 15.69
N PHE A 213 13.12 -25.02 15.16
CA PHE A 213 11.89 -25.77 15.38
C PHE A 213 11.21 -26.18 14.07
N PRO A 214 11.86 -27.00 13.21
CA PRO A 214 11.27 -27.43 11.93
C PRO A 214 9.97 -28.21 12.14
N ALA A 215 9.87 -28.97 13.23
CA ALA A 215 8.69 -29.76 13.58
C ALA A 215 7.43 -28.92 13.92
N VAL A 216 7.60 -27.65 14.28
CA VAL A 216 6.49 -26.74 14.65
C VAL A 216 6.11 -25.81 13.50
N THR A 217 7.03 -25.53 12.58
CA THR A 217 6.87 -24.49 11.54
C THR A 217 6.91 -25.01 10.10
N GLY A 218 7.20 -26.29 9.91
CA GLY A 218 7.36 -26.92 8.59
C GLY A 218 8.72 -26.64 7.95
N SER A 219 9.19 -27.53 7.06
CA SER A 219 10.39 -27.30 6.26
C SER A 219 10.17 -26.10 5.33
N SER A 220 10.82 -24.97 5.61
CA SER A 220 10.72 -23.77 4.76
C SER A 220 12.07 -23.38 4.19
N ASP A 221 12.05 -22.80 2.98
CA ASP A 221 13.25 -22.25 2.32
C ASP A 221 13.96 -21.18 3.18
N ILE A 222 13.23 -20.57 4.12
CA ILE A 222 13.75 -19.54 5.02
C ILE A 222 14.67 -20.16 6.09
N GLY A 223 14.30 -21.29 6.66
CA GLY A 223 15.15 -22.04 7.59
C GLY A 223 16.36 -22.67 6.87
N ALA A 224 16.16 -23.15 5.65
CA ALA A 224 17.24 -23.68 4.81
C ALA A 224 18.32 -22.62 4.50
N PHE A 225 17.91 -21.36 4.26
CA PHE A 225 18.85 -20.26 4.05
C PHE A 225 19.73 -19.99 5.27
N VAL A 226 19.20 -20.08 6.50
CA VAL A 226 20.01 -19.96 7.73
C VAL A 226 21.06 -21.06 7.78
N GLY A 227 20.69 -22.29 7.43
CA GLY A 227 21.64 -23.38 7.23
C GLY A 227 22.72 -22.99 6.22
N GLN A 228 22.37 -22.47 5.05
CA GLN A 228 23.35 -22.06 4.03
C GLN A 228 24.28 -20.92 4.48
N VAL A 229 23.79 -19.98 5.28
CA VAL A 229 24.62 -18.93 5.90
C VAL A 229 25.63 -19.56 6.87
N LEU A 230 25.16 -20.46 7.74
CA LEU A 230 26.01 -21.16 8.72
C LEU A 230 27.08 -22.04 8.06
N HIS A 231 26.78 -22.63 6.91
CA HIS A 231 27.69 -23.50 6.15
C HIS A 231 28.47 -22.76 5.05
N GLY A 232 28.46 -21.42 5.04
CA GLY A 232 29.29 -20.60 4.14
C GLY A 232 28.86 -20.57 2.66
N SER A 233 27.67 -21.06 2.31
CA SER A 233 27.19 -21.16 0.92
C SER A 233 26.23 -20.03 0.49
N ALA A 234 25.82 -19.15 1.42
CA ALA A 234 24.86 -18.08 1.18
C ALA A 234 25.31 -16.99 0.20
N GLY A 235 26.63 -16.82 -0.02
CA GLY A 235 27.17 -15.79 -0.92
C GLY A 235 26.66 -15.92 -2.36
N SER A 236 26.53 -17.14 -2.87
CA SER A 236 26.04 -17.42 -4.22
C SER A 236 24.56 -17.01 -4.40
N ILE A 237 23.74 -17.15 -3.36
CA ILE A 237 22.33 -16.76 -3.36
C ILE A 237 22.19 -15.23 -3.33
N LEU A 238 22.97 -14.57 -2.48
CA LEU A 238 23.00 -13.10 -2.42
C LEU A 238 23.46 -12.50 -3.76
N GLN A 239 24.51 -13.05 -4.37
CA GLN A 239 24.99 -12.64 -5.69
C GLN A 239 23.92 -12.87 -6.77
N ARG A 240 23.21 -14.01 -6.73
CA ARG A 240 22.11 -14.29 -7.66
C ARG A 240 20.95 -13.29 -7.49
N LYS A 241 20.56 -12.94 -6.26
CA LYS A 241 19.54 -11.91 -6.01
C LYS A 241 19.99 -10.52 -6.47
N ALA A 242 21.23 -10.14 -6.19
CA ALA A 242 21.79 -8.86 -6.61
C ALA A 242 21.85 -8.74 -8.14
N SER A 243 22.32 -9.78 -8.82
CA SER A 243 22.37 -9.81 -10.29
C SER A 243 20.98 -9.84 -10.93
N ALA A 244 20.00 -10.55 -10.34
CA ALA A 244 18.61 -10.49 -10.79
C ALA A 244 18.00 -9.09 -10.65
N ASN A 245 18.20 -8.43 -9.51
CA ASN A 245 17.69 -7.08 -9.29
C ASN A 245 18.36 -6.06 -10.23
N ALA A 246 19.68 -6.16 -10.43
CA ALA A 246 20.41 -5.35 -11.40
C ALA A 246 19.93 -5.60 -12.84
N GLY A 247 19.73 -6.86 -13.23
CA GLY A 247 19.19 -7.24 -14.54
C GLY A 247 17.75 -6.75 -14.76
N SER A 248 16.96 -6.62 -13.69
CA SER A 248 15.60 -6.09 -13.80
C SER A 248 15.59 -4.66 -14.38
N LEU A 249 16.62 -3.84 -14.10
CA LEU A 249 16.73 -2.46 -14.58
C LEU A 249 16.84 -2.36 -16.11
N THR A 250 17.30 -3.41 -16.78
CA THR A 250 17.49 -3.44 -18.24
C THR A 250 16.45 -4.30 -18.96
N GLY A 251 15.49 -4.89 -18.24
CA GLY A 251 14.51 -5.83 -18.81
C GLY A 251 13.56 -5.24 -19.84
N THR A 252 13.20 -3.95 -19.72
CA THR A 252 12.41 -3.23 -20.74
C THR A 252 12.92 -1.81 -20.90
N TRP A 253 12.63 -1.19 -22.05
CA TRP A 253 13.11 0.15 -22.37
C TRP A 253 12.64 1.25 -21.40
N PHE A 254 11.58 1.01 -20.63
CA PHE A 254 11.06 1.95 -19.63
C PHE A 254 11.48 1.62 -18.18
N THR A 255 12.06 0.44 -17.91
CA THR A 255 12.46 0.06 -16.54
C THR A 255 13.48 1.00 -15.90
N PRO A 256 14.46 1.58 -16.63
CA PRO A 256 15.38 2.59 -16.08
C PRO A 256 14.69 3.86 -15.56
N LEU A 257 13.44 4.13 -15.96
CA LEU A 257 12.68 5.30 -15.52
C LEU A 257 12.20 5.17 -14.07
N VAL A 258 12.01 3.94 -13.58
CA VAL A 258 11.38 3.71 -12.27
C VAL A 258 12.23 4.19 -11.08
N PRO A 259 13.57 3.99 -11.04
CA PRO A 259 14.42 4.63 -10.04
C PRO A 259 14.25 6.15 -9.99
N ALA A 260 14.17 6.79 -11.16
CA ALA A 260 13.94 8.23 -11.26
C ALA A 260 12.55 8.61 -10.71
N VAL A 261 11.51 7.83 -11.02
CA VAL A 261 10.15 8.03 -10.46
C VAL A 261 10.16 7.88 -8.94
N VAL A 262 10.82 6.85 -8.39
CA VAL A 262 10.93 6.64 -6.93
C VAL A 262 11.67 7.80 -6.28
N ALA A 263 12.80 8.25 -6.84
CA ALA A 263 13.57 9.38 -6.32
C ALA A 263 12.77 10.69 -6.39
N VAL A 264 12.16 11.00 -7.53
CA VAL A 264 11.37 12.21 -7.73
C VAL A 264 10.14 12.23 -6.83
N THR A 265 9.40 11.12 -6.71
CA THR A 265 8.24 11.05 -5.81
C THR A 265 8.65 11.17 -4.34
N GLY A 266 9.79 10.61 -3.94
CA GLY A 266 10.38 10.82 -2.62
C GLY A 266 10.72 12.28 -2.37
N LEU A 267 11.34 12.95 -3.35
CA LEU A 267 11.67 14.38 -3.28
C LEU A 267 10.41 15.26 -3.26
N MET A 268 9.37 14.91 -4.01
CA MET A 268 8.07 15.58 -3.99
C MET A 268 7.41 15.49 -2.61
N LEU A 269 7.52 14.35 -1.91
CA LEU A 269 7.03 14.19 -0.54
C LEU A 269 7.90 14.94 0.49
N ALA A 270 9.22 14.93 0.32
CA ALA A 270 10.14 15.59 1.24
C ALA A 270 10.09 17.13 1.12
N ARG A 271 10.02 17.63 -0.12
CA ARG A 271 10.11 19.06 -0.48
C ARG A 271 9.03 19.41 -1.53
N PRO A 272 7.72 19.39 -1.17
CA PRO A 272 6.64 19.69 -2.11
C PRO A 272 6.71 21.09 -2.74
N GLY A 273 7.38 22.04 -2.06
CA GLY A 273 7.59 23.40 -2.54
C GLY A 273 8.46 23.50 -3.81
N TRP A 274 9.47 22.63 -3.95
CA TRP A 274 10.36 22.62 -5.12
C TRP A 274 9.59 22.34 -6.41
N PHE A 275 8.58 21.47 -6.33
CA PHE A 275 7.74 21.06 -7.45
C PHE A 275 6.45 21.88 -7.57
N ARG A 276 6.31 22.98 -6.82
CA ARG A 276 5.10 23.82 -6.77
C ARG A 276 3.81 23.05 -6.48
N LEU A 277 3.89 21.95 -5.72
CA LEU A 277 2.75 21.07 -5.38
C LEU A 277 1.89 21.66 -4.27
N ARG A 278 1.25 22.80 -4.54
CA ARG A 278 0.46 23.58 -3.56
C ARG A 278 -0.65 22.75 -2.90
N THR A 279 -1.27 21.83 -3.65
CA THR A 279 -2.34 20.97 -3.12
C THR A 279 -1.79 19.92 -2.15
N LEU A 280 -0.64 19.33 -2.45
CA LEU A 280 0.02 18.38 -1.56
C LEU A 280 0.49 19.09 -0.28
N ALA A 281 1.17 20.22 -0.41
CA ALA A 281 1.64 21.00 0.74
C ALA A 281 0.49 21.38 1.70
N ARG A 282 -0.65 21.83 1.15
CA ARG A 282 -1.86 22.12 1.94
C ARG A 282 -2.39 20.87 2.63
N ALA A 283 -2.55 19.76 1.91
CA ALA A 283 -3.04 18.52 2.51
C ALA A 283 -2.13 17.98 3.63
N LEU A 284 -0.81 18.08 3.46
CA LEU A 284 0.17 17.66 4.47
C LEU A 284 0.12 18.55 5.72
N ALA A 285 -0.14 19.86 5.57
CA ALA A 285 -0.34 20.77 6.70
C ALA A 285 -1.67 20.51 7.43
N ALA A 286 -2.74 20.23 6.68
CA ALA A 286 -4.10 19.99 7.18
C ALA A 286 -4.24 18.72 8.02
N GLN A 287 -3.46 17.68 7.68
CA GLN A 287 -3.58 16.35 8.28
C GLN A 287 -2.19 15.80 8.60
N PRO A 288 -1.72 15.92 9.86
CA PRO A 288 -0.38 15.49 10.25
C PRO A 288 -0.06 14.02 9.96
N LEU A 289 -1.07 13.14 10.00
CA LEU A 289 -0.93 11.71 9.70
C LEU A 289 -0.64 11.43 8.21
N LEU A 290 -0.95 12.37 7.31
CA LEU A 290 -0.82 12.16 5.87
C LEU A 290 0.64 12.01 5.44
N ARG A 291 1.56 12.80 6.01
CA ARG A 291 2.98 12.72 5.67
C ARG A 291 3.57 11.35 6.05
N PRO A 292 3.45 10.87 7.31
CA PRO A 292 3.90 9.53 7.67
C PRO A 292 3.26 8.42 6.85
N LEU A 293 1.96 8.51 6.55
CA LEU A 293 1.27 7.53 5.71
C LEU A 293 1.86 7.46 4.30
N LEU A 294 1.99 8.59 3.61
CA LEU A 294 2.53 8.62 2.25
C LEU A 294 4.01 8.23 2.22
N THR A 295 4.78 8.61 3.25
CA THR A 295 6.17 8.15 3.40
C THR A 295 6.24 6.64 3.62
N ALA A 296 5.38 6.05 4.45
CA ALA A 296 5.33 4.60 4.65
C ALA A 296 4.93 3.85 3.37
N VAL A 297 3.96 4.36 2.61
CA VAL A 297 3.56 3.78 1.31
C VAL A 297 4.71 3.85 0.30
N TRP A 298 5.40 4.99 0.23
CA TRP A 298 6.58 5.15 -0.63
C TRP A 298 7.72 4.22 -0.22
N LEU A 299 8.01 4.12 1.09
CA LEU A 299 9.00 3.20 1.63
C LEU A 299 8.64 1.74 1.34
N ALA A 300 7.37 1.35 1.40
CA ALA A 300 6.95 -0.01 1.07
C ALA A 300 7.26 -0.36 -0.39
N GLY A 301 7.08 0.59 -1.32
CA GLY A 301 7.49 0.44 -2.72
C GLY A 301 9.01 0.36 -2.89
N LEU A 302 9.76 1.24 -2.22
CA LEU A 302 11.22 1.26 -2.28
C LEU A 302 11.84 0.00 -1.68
N LEU A 303 11.43 -0.38 -0.48
CA LEU A 303 11.92 -1.57 0.21
C LEU A 303 11.46 -2.84 -0.51
N GLY A 304 10.24 -2.85 -1.06
CA GLY A 304 9.75 -3.93 -1.91
C GLY A 304 10.62 -4.14 -3.15
N TRP A 305 11.05 -3.06 -3.81
CA TRP A 305 12.02 -3.13 -4.89
C TRP A 305 13.37 -3.71 -4.43
N LEU A 306 13.92 -3.21 -3.33
CA LEU A 306 15.25 -3.64 -2.87
C LEU A 306 15.25 -5.08 -2.36
N ALA A 307 14.16 -5.54 -1.76
CA ALA A 307 14.09 -6.82 -1.07
C ALA A 307 13.53 -7.97 -1.93
N ASP A 308 12.79 -7.67 -2.99
CA ASP A 308 12.15 -8.67 -3.84
C ASP A 308 12.96 -9.00 -5.11
N ASP A 309 12.90 -10.25 -5.54
CA ASP A 309 13.70 -10.76 -6.65
C ASP A 309 13.24 -10.21 -8.01
N SER A 310 12.01 -9.69 -8.10
CA SER A 310 11.50 -9.03 -9.31
C SER A 310 11.98 -7.58 -9.47
N GLY A 311 12.72 -7.07 -8.49
CA GLY A 311 13.33 -5.76 -8.54
C GLY A 311 12.33 -4.65 -8.87
N VAL A 312 12.62 -3.92 -9.94
CA VAL A 312 11.93 -2.68 -10.31
C VAL A 312 10.47 -2.88 -10.72
N SER A 313 10.10 -4.08 -11.15
CA SER A 313 8.74 -4.42 -11.57
C SER A 313 7.73 -4.33 -10.41
N VAL A 314 8.21 -4.51 -9.17
CA VAL A 314 7.39 -4.50 -7.95
C VAL A 314 6.77 -3.13 -7.66
N PRO A 315 7.54 -2.03 -7.52
CA PRO A 315 6.96 -0.70 -7.38
C PRO A 315 6.17 -0.28 -8.62
N ALA A 316 6.61 -0.64 -9.83
CA ALA A 316 5.90 -0.32 -11.06
C ALA A 316 4.48 -0.88 -11.09
N ALA A 317 4.30 -2.14 -10.67
CA ALA A 317 2.99 -2.79 -10.56
C ALA A 317 2.09 -2.18 -9.47
N GLY A 318 2.68 -1.62 -8.41
CA GLY A 318 1.93 -0.96 -7.33
C GLY A 318 1.51 0.48 -7.61
N LEU A 319 2.17 1.19 -8.53
CA LEU A 319 1.85 2.59 -8.85
C LEU A 319 0.40 2.80 -9.32
N PRO A 320 -0.17 1.97 -10.22
CA PRO A 320 -1.58 2.06 -10.62
C PRO A 320 -2.57 1.97 -9.45
N PHE A 321 -2.17 1.39 -8.32
CA PHE A 321 -2.99 1.33 -7.11
C PHE A 321 -2.69 2.50 -6.16
N ALA A 322 -1.42 2.68 -5.77
CA ALA A 322 -1.05 3.63 -4.72
C ALA A 322 -1.23 5.10 -5.15
N LEU A 323 -0.89 5.44 -6.40
CA LEU A 323 -0.90 6.82 -6.87
C LEU A 323 -2.33 7.40 -6.98
N PRO A 324 -3.31 6.71 -7.60
CA PRO A 324 -4.71 7.20 -7.60
C PRO A 324 -5.27 7.42 -6.21
N LEU A 325 -5.02 6.50 -5.27
CA LEU A 325 -5.48 6.64 -3.89
C LEU A 325 -4.83 7.82 -3.18
N ALA A 326 -3.51 8.00 -3.32
CA ALA A 326 -2.80 9.16 -2.77
C ALA A 326 -3.37 10.49 -3.31
N ILE A 327 -3.64 10.58 -4.62
CA ILE A 327 -4.25 11.76 -5.24
C ILE A 327 -5.65 12.02 -4.68
N VAL A 328 -6.48 10.99 -4.53
CA VAL A 328 -7.84 11.12 -3.96
C VAL A 328 -7.78 11.61 -2.51
N ILE A 329 -6.86 11.07 -1.69
CA ILE A 329 -6.67 11.48 -0.30
C ILE A 329 -6.23 12.95 -0.24
N VAL A 330 -5.16 13.31 -0.96
CA VAL A 330 -4.57 14.65 -0.97
C VAL A 330 -5.57 15.70 -1.46
N THR A 331 -6.21 15.45 -2.60
CA THR A 331 -7.21 16.37 -3.15
C THR A 331 -8.48 16.42 -2.29
N GLY A 332 -8.84 15.31 -1.63
CA GLY A 332 -9.90 15.20 -0.64
C GLY A 332 -9.70 16.13 0.54
N ILE A 333 -8.53 16.05 1.17
CA ILE A 333 -8.16 16.85 2.35
C ILE A 333 -8.03 18.34 1.98
N ALA A 334 -7.23 18.67 0.97
CA ALA A 334 -6.96 20.06 0.59
C ALA A 334 -8.22 20.84 0.16
N GLY A 335 -9.24 20.13 -0.32
CA GLY A 335 -10.50 20.76 -0.71
C GLY A 335 -11.57 20.80 0.38
N LEU A 336 -11.32 20.27 1.59
CA LEU A 336 -12.12 20.60 2.78
C LEU A 336 -11.67 21.95 3.34
N GLU A 337 -10.36 22.14 3.53
CA GLU A 337 -9.81 23.43 4.01
C GLU A 337 -10.21 24.62 3.14
N GLY A 338 -10.17 24.45 1.81
CA GLY A 338 -10.57 25.51 0.89
C GLY A 338 -12.06 25.90 1.00
N ALA A 339 -12.92 24.98 1.47
CA ALA A 339 -14.33 25.28 1.72
C ALA A 339 -14.52 26.01 3.06
N ASP A 340 -13.78 25.60 4.10
CA ASP A 340 -13.84 26.23 5.42
C ASP A 340 -13.30 27.67 5.39
N GLY A 341 -12.20 27.91 4.66
CA GLY A 341 -11.63 29.26 4.48
C GLY A 341 -12.56 30.22 3.74
N MET A 342 -13.31 29.75 2.73
CA MET A 342 -14.33 30.55 2.02
C MET A 342 -15.53 30.87 2.93
N SER A 343 -15.96 29.92 3.77
CA SER A 343 -17.04 30.15 4.74
C SER A 343 -16.66 31.17 5.80
N GLY A 344 -15.41 31.13 6.30
CA GLY A 344 -14.90 32.10 7.27
C GLY A 344 -14.79 33.51 6.70
N MET A 345 -14.36 33.65 5.44
CA MET A 345 -14.27 34.96 4.76
C MET A 345 -15.65 35.58 4.52
N ALA A 346 -16.62 34.79 4.02
CA ALA A 346 -17.99 35.26 3.82
C ALA A 346 -18.70 35.66 5.14
N THR A 347 -18.33 35.02 6.26
CA THR A 347 -18.84 35.39 7.58
C THR A 347 -18.24 36.71 8.06
N LYS A 348 -16.92 36.91 7.86
CA LYS A 348 -16.24 38.18 8.19
C LYS A 348 -16.74 39.35 7.35
N ASP A 349 -17.00 39.16 6.06
CA ASP A 349 -17.55 40.23 5.21
C ASP A 349 -18.98 40.60 5.63
N ARG A 350 -19.80 39.63 6.06
CA ARG A 350 -21.15 39.88 6.59
C ARG A 350 -21.14 40.60 7.95
N THR A 351 -20.21 40.28 8.85
CA THR A 351 -20.08 41.01 10.11
C THR A 351 -19.52 42.42 9.90
N ALA A 352 -18.55 42.59 9.00
CA ALA A 352 -18.02 43.91 8.63
C ALA A 352 -19.06 44.81 7.93
N ALA A 353 -19.96 44.23 7.13
CA ALA A 353 -21.05 44.97 6.50
C ALA A 353 -22.15 45.40 7.49
N ARG A 354 -22.37 44.63 8.58
CA ARG A 354 -23.32 44.99 9.65
C ARG A 354 -22.77 45.97 10.67
N SER A 355 -21.45 46.11 10.78
CA SER A 355 -20.79 47.03 11.72
C SER A 355 -20.49 48.41 11.13
N ARG A 356 -20.87 48.68 9.87
CA ARG A 356 -20.86 50.05 9.34
C ARG A 356 -22.11 50.76 9.87
N PRO A 357 -21.98 51.78 10.73
CA PRO A 357 -23.13 52.60 11.10
C PRO A 357 -23.68 53.23 9.81
N GLY A 358 -25.01 53.19 9.63
CA GLY A 358 -25.66 53.99 8.59
C GLY A 358 -25.23 55.45 8.77
N GLY A 359 -24.71 56.04 7.70
CA GLY A 359 -24.52 57.48 7.59
C GLY A 359 -25.85 58.21 7.54
#